data_AF-A0A960SUX8-F1
#
_entry.id   AF-A0A960SUX8-F1
#
_cell.length_a   1.000
_cell.length_b   1.000
_cell.length_c   1.000
_cell.angle_alpha   90.00
_cell.angle_beta   90.00
_cell.angle_gamma   90.00
#
_symmetry.space_group_name_H-M   'P 1'
#
loop_
_entity.id
_entity.type
_entity.pdbx_description
1 polymer ?
#
loop_
_entity_poly.entity_id
_entity_poly.type
_entity_poly.pdbx_seq_one_letter_code
_entity_poly.pdbx_strand_id
1 'polypeptide(L)'
;MPLLTVATVLASFSTLDAAPDFVPLPAKVELAEGRFTLSKKTVIVAPAALTNEAELLAERLRRVAGLPSPIQETGKGIVLKIDERMAAEGYGLKIDANGVTIHAGSNAGVFYGI
;
A
#
# COMPACT_ATOMS: atom_id res chain seq x y z
N MET A 1 57.26 12.15 14.02
CA MET A 1 55.91 11.86 14.55
C MET A 1 55.01 11.53 13.35
N PRO A 2 54.57 10.27 13.14
CA PRO A 2 53.62 9.98 12.08
C PRO A 2 52.18 10.16 12.58
N LEU A 3 51.36 10.86 11.79
CA LEU A 3 49.93 11.05 11.99
C LEU A 3 49.19 9.74 11.67
N LEU A 4 48.33 9.28 12.57
CA LEU A 4 47.47 8.11 12.40
C LEU A 4 46.13 8.55 11.79
N THR A 5 45.86 8.16 10.54
CA THR A 5 44.58 8.40 9.87
C THR A 5 43.58 7.33 10.30
N VAL A 6 42.51 7.71 11.00
CA VAL A 6 41.40 6.81 11.33
C VAL A 6 40.40 6.84 10.18
N ALA A 7 40.23 5.71 9.50
CA ALA A 7 39.19 5.52 8.50
C ALA A 7 37.88 5.09 9.19
N THR A 8 36.90 5.98 9.20
CA THR A 8 35.55 5.67 9.69
C THR A 8 34.82 4.84 8.64
N VAL A 9 34.58 3.56 8.92
CA VAL A 9 33.69 2.71 8.12
C VAL A 9 32.25 3.09 8.46
N LEU A 10 31.55 3.73 7.52
CA LEU A 10 30.09 3.85 7.55
C LEU A 10 29.51 2.49 7.13
N ALA A 11 29.15 1.67 8.11
CA ALA A 11 28.38 0.46 7.85
C ALA A 11 26.95 0.86 7.47
N SER A 12 26.59 0.73 6.19
CA SER A 12 25.21 0.79 5.75
C SER A 12 24.50 -0.48 6.18
N PHE A 13 23.61 -0.38 7.17
CA PHE A 13 22.71 -1.46 7.53
C PHE A 13 21.61 -1.55 6.46
N SER A 14 21.72 -2.52 5.55
CA SER A 14 20.58 -2.90 4.72
C SER A 14 19.59 -3.64 5.60
N THR A 15 18.43 -3.03 5.87
CA THR A 15 17.30 -3.74 6.49
C THR A 15 16.90 -4.87 5.56
N LEU A 16 17.02 -6.12 6.03
CA LEU A 16 16.46 -7.26 5.34
C LEU A 16 14.93 -7.08 5.40
N ASP A 17 14.32 -6.74 4.26
CA ASP A 17 12.87 -6.50 4.16
C ASP A 17 12.18 -7.86 4.25
N ALA A 18 11.90 -8.31 5.48
CA ALA A 18 11.11 -9.52 5.71
C ALA A 18 9.70 -9.25 5.18
N ALA A 19 9.15 -10.19 4.39
CA ALA A 19 7.79 -10.06 3.90
C ALA A 19 6.84 -9.85 5.08
N PRO A 20 5.88 -8.91 5.00
CA PRO A 20 4.95 -8.66 6.09
C PRO A 20 4.24 -9.95 6.50
N ASP A 21 4.05 -10.14 7.80
CA ASP A 21 3.33 -11.29 8.32
C ASP A 21 1.82 -11.05 8.16
N PHE A 22 1.21 -11.76 7.20
CA PHE A 22 -0.20 -11.62 6.86
C PHE A 22 -1.01 -12.77 7.46
N VAL A 23 -2.13 -12.44 8.11
CA VAL A 23 -3.08 -13.42 8.64
C VAL A 23 -4.50 -13.07 8.16
N PRO A 24 -5.14 -13.94 7.34
CA PRO A 24 -4.58 -15.14 6.71
C PRO A 24 -3.48 -14.79 5.67
N LEU A 25 -2.61 -15.76 5.37
CA LEU A 25 -1.56 -15.58 4.37
C LEU A 25 -2.18 -15.48 2.96
N PRO A 26 -1.84 -14.47 2.15
CA PRO A 26 -2.28 -14.39 0.77
C PRO A 26 -1.81 -15.59 -0.04
N ALA A 27 -2.55 -15.91 -1.11
CA ALA A 27 -2.18 -17.01 -2.01
C ALA A 27 -0.80 -16.82 -2.66
N LYS A 28 -0.32 -15.57 -2.78
CA LYS A 28 0.99 -15.22 -3.33
C LYS A 28 1.46 -13.89 -2.76
N VAL A 29 2.74 -13.81 -2.40
CA VAL A 29 3.43 -12.57 -2.00
C VAL A 29 4.75 -12.49 -2.76
N GLU A 30 5.01 -11.35 -3.40
CA GLU A 30 6.27 -11.04 -4.07
C GLU A 30 6.75 -9.67 -3.62
N LEU A 31 7.95 -9.62 -3.02
CA LEU A 31 8.60 -8.35 -2.69
C LEU A 31 9.22 -7.76 -3.95
N ALA A 32 8.87 -6.52 -4.26
CA ALA A 32 9.38 -5.78 -5.39
C ALA A 32 10.16 -4.55 -4.94
N GLU A 33 11.08 -4.08 -5.79
CA GLU A 33 11.79 -2.84 -5.53
C GLU A 33 10.87 -1.61 -5.63
N GLY A 34 11.18 -0.59 -4.82
CA GLY A 34 10.43 0.65 -4.77
C GLY A 34 9.65 0.81 -3.47
N ARG A 35 9.04 1.98 -3.30
CA ARG A 35 8.22 2.31 -2.13
C ARG A 35 7.23 3.42 -2.46
N PHE A 36 6.09 3.41 -1.79
CA PHE A 36 5.14 4.51 -1.81
C PHE A 36 4.97 5.06 -0.39
N THR A 37 5.26 6.35 -0.21
CA THR A 37 5.14 7.00 1.10
C THR A 37 3.74 7.58 1.28
N LEU A 38 3.01 7.08 2.26
CA LEU A 38 1.74 7.67 2.69
C LEU A 38 2.00 9.04 3.35
N SER A 39 1.22 10.04 2.97
CA SER A 39 1.34 11.40 3.48
C SER A 39 -0.02 12.08 3.57
N LYS A 40 -0.08 13.29 4.14
CA LYS A 40 -1.30 14.11 4.17
C LYS A 40 -1.87 14.44 2.78
N LYS A 41 -1.07 14.26 1.72
CA LYS A 41 -1.48 14.46 0.32
C LYS A 41 -2.00 13.18 -0.34
N THR A 42 -1.91 12.03 0.33
CA THR A 42 -2.39 10.77 -0.21
C THR A 42 -3.91 10.79 -0.29
N VAL A 43 -4.44 10.50 -1.48
CA VAL A 43 -5.88 10.42 -1.74
C VAL A 43 -6.27 8.97 -2.01
N ILE A 44 -7.55 8.65 -1.79
CA ILE A 44 -8.15 7.38 -2.20
C ILE A 44 -8.91 7.64 -3.50
N VAL A 45 -8.59 6.87 -4.53
CA VAL A 45 -9.24 6.97 -5.84
C VAL A 45 -10.15 5.77 -6.00
N ALA A 46 -11.46 6.00 -6.07
CA ALA A 46 -12.45 4.94 -6.15
C ALA A 46 -13.67 5.39 -6.97
N PRO A 47 -14.27 4.48 -7.78
CA PRO A 47 -15.56 4.75 -8.39
C PRO A 47 -16.67 4.77 -7.32
N ALA A 48 -17.81 5.37 -7.64
CA ALA A 48 -18.97 5.45 -6.74
C ALA A 48 -19.44 4.08 -6.22
N ALA A 49 -19.30 3.02 -7.03
CA ALA A 49 -19.61 1.63 -6.63
C ALA A 49 -18.77 1.09 -5.46
N LEU A 50 -17.66 1.74 -5.12
CA LEU A 50 -16.74 1.36 -4.04
C LEU A 50 -16.70 2.41 -2.90
N THR A 51 -17.75 3.22 -2.76
CA THR A 51 -17.80 4.30 -1.76
C THR A 51 -17.64 3.76 -0.34
N ASN A 52 -18.33 2.68 0.01
CA ASN A 52 -18.28 2.09 1.35
C ASN A 52 -16.86 1.60 1.71
N GLU A 53 -16.19 0.94 0.76
CA GLU A 53 -14.83 0.43 0.93
C GLU A 53 -13.81 1.58 1.00
N ALA A 54 -13.98 2.61 0.17
CA ALA A 54 -13.15 3.80 0.21
C ALA A 54 -13.29 4.56 1.53
N GLU A 55 -14.50 4.70 2.06
CA GLU A 55 -14.76 5.31 3.38
C GLU A 55 -14.15 4.49 4.51
N LEU A 56 -14.29 3.17 4.47
CA LEU A 56 -13.67 2.26 5.45
C LEU A 56 -12.15 2.42 5.46
N LEU A 57 -11.51 2.43 4.29
CA LEU A 57 -10.07 2.64 4.17
C LEU A 57 -9.66 4.02 4.69
N ALA A 58 -10.38 5.09 4.30
CA ALA A 58 -10.12 6.44 4.78
C ALA A 58 -10.18 6.52 6.31
N GLU A 59 -11.19 5.89 6.90
CA GLU A 59 -11.37 5.84 8.34
C GLU A 59 -10.23 5.10 9.06
N ARG A 60 -9.77 3.97 8.51
CA ARG A 60 -8.61 3.23 9.03
C ARG A 60 -7.32 4.05 8.95
N LEU A 61 -7.05 4.70 7.82
CA LEU A 61 -5.88 5.56 7.64
C LEU A 61 -5.90 6.76 8.60
N ARG A 62 -7.09 7.33 8.84
CA ARG A 62 -7.26 8.40 9.82
C ARG A 62 -6.98 7.92 11.25
N ARG A 63 -7.52 6.77 11.63
CA ARG A 63 -7.32 6.21 12.98
C ARG A 63 -5.89 5.81 13.27
N VAL A 64 -5.25 5.11 12.32
CA VAL A 64 -3.94 4.48 12.54
C VAL A 64 -2.80 5.46 12.27
N ALA A 65 -2.94 6.32 11.26
CA ALA A 65 -1.86 7.18 10.78
C ALA A 65 -2.18 8.69 10.82
N GLY A 66 -3.37 9.08 11.28
CA GLY A 66 -3.78 10.50 11.29
C GLY A 66 -3.92 11.11 9.90
N LEU A 67 -4.07 10.28 8.86
CA LEU A 67 -4.17 10.73 7.48
C LEU A 67 -5.63 10.97 7.09
N PRO A 68 -5.99 12.16 6.56
CA PRO A 68 -7.38 12.46 6.21
C PRO A 68 -7.87 11.71 4.96
N SER A 69 -6.97 11.38 4.03
CA SER A 69 -7.21 10.54 2.84
C SER A 69 -8.55 10.77 2.14
N PRO A 70 -8.77 11.96 1.54
CA PRO A 70 -10.03 12.27 0.85
C PRO A 70 -10.25 11.33 -0.34
N ILE A 71 -11.51 11.04 -0.63
CA ILE A 71 -11.95 10.15 -1.71
C ILE A 71 -12.20 10.98 -2.97
N GLN A 72 -11.70 10.50 -4.11
CA GLN A 72 -11.85 11.13 -5.43
C GLN A 72 -12.18 10.06 -6.47
N GLU A 73 -12.87 10.42 -7.55
CA GLU A 73 -13.15 9.46 -8.63
C GLU A 73 -11.95 9.25 -9.58
N THR A 74 -11.05 10.23 -9.67
CA THR A 74 -9.87 10.18 -10.54
C THR A 74 -8.65 10.75 -9.83
N GLY A 75 -7.44 10.35 -10.24
CA GLY A 75 -6.19 10.88 -9.68
C GLY A 75 -5.12 9.79 -9.49
N LYS A 76 -4.19 10.07 -8.57
CA LYS A 76 -3.09 9.17 -8.18
C LYS A 76 -3.04 9.05 -6.67
N GLY A 77 -2.81 7.85 -6.15
CA GLY A 77 -2.81 7.59 -4.71
C GLY A 77 -3.04 6.12 -4.42
N ILE A 78 -4.00 5.83 -3.54
CA ILE A 78 -4.50 4.48 -3.31
C ILE A 78 -5.71 4.26 -4.20
N VAL A 79 -5.58 3.41 -5.21
CA VAL A 79 -6.63 3.16 -6.21
C VAL A 79 -7.38 1.88 -5.85
N LEU A 80 -8.71 1.97 -5.74
CA LEU A 80 -9.61 0.83 -5.60
C LEU A 80 -10.34 0.59 -6.92
N LYS A 81 -10.32 -0.65 -7.42
CA LYS A 81 -11.00 -1.00 -8.68
C LYS A 81 -11.55 -2.42 -8.69
N ILE A 82 -12.62 -2.61 -9.46
CA ILE A 82 -13.16 -3.94 -9.77
C ILE A 82 -12.48 -4.48 -11.04
N ASP A 83 -12.11 -5.75 -10.99
CA ASP A 83 -11.71 -6.57 -12.14
C ASP A 83 -12.60 -7.82 -12.18
N GLU A 84 -13.67 -7.76 -12.97
CA GLU A 84 -14.70 -8.81 -13.08
C GLU A 84 -14.15 -10.17 -13.55
N ARG A 85 -12.89 -10.24 -13.99
CA ARG A 85 -12.21 -11.48 -14.38
C ARG A 85 -11.69 -12.26 -13.17
N MET A 86 -11.62 -11.63 -12.00
CA MET A 86 -11.18 -12.25 -10.75
C MET A 86 -12.36 -12.95 -10.06
N ALA A 87 -12.05 -13.92 -9.20
CA ALA A 87 -13.04 -14.48 -8.28
C ALA A 87 -13.63 -13.36 -7.39
N ALA A 88 -14.90 -13.48 -7.01
CA ALA A 88 -15.62 -12.41 -6.29
C ALA A 88 -14.89 -11.93 -5.02
N GLU A 89 -14.30 -12.84 -4.25
CA GLU A 89 -13.53 -12.52 -3.04
C GLU A 89 -12.01 -12.39 -3.29
N GLY A 90 -11.55 -12.69 -4.51
CA GLY A 90 -10.15 -12.58 -4.88
C GLY A 90 -9.72 -11.12 -4.95
N TYR A 91 -8.54 -10.83 -4.40
CA TYR A 91 -7.94 -9.50 -4.40
C TYR A 91 -6.47 -9.54 -4.79
N GLY A 92 -5.98 -8.40 -5.25
CA GLY A 92 -4.57 -8.16 -5.53
C GLY A 92 -4.14 -6.80 -5.02
N LEU A 93 -3.02 -6.77 -4.30
CA LEU A 93 -2.36 -5.57 -3.81
C LEU A 93 -1.07 -5.34 -4.60
N LYS A 94 -0.97 -4.19 -5.26
CA LYS A 94 0.25 -3.75 -5.93
C LYS A 94 0.70 -2.42 -5.34
N ILE A 95 1.99 -2.32 -5.02
CA ILE A 95 2.61 -1.10 -4.52
C ILE A 95 3.80 -0.79 -5.43
N ASP A 96 3.87 0.43 -5.94
CA ASP A 96 5.02 0.95 -6.68
C ASP A 96 5.20 2.45 -6.41
N ALA A 97 6.21 3.08 -7.01
CA ALA A 97 6.52 4.50 -6.78
C ALA A 97 5.36 5.46 -7.14
N ASN A 98 4.39 5.02 -7.96
CA ASN A 98 3.25 5.83 -8.36
C ASN A 98 2.07 5.75 -7.38
N GLY A 99 2.01 4.71 -6.53
CA GLY A 99 0.87 4.52 -5.65
C GLY A 99 0.66 3.08 -5.17
N VAL A 100 -0.55 2.88 -4.66
CA VAL A 100 -1.08 1.59 -4.24
C VAL A 100 -2.28 1.27 -5.11
N THR A 101 -2.41 0.04 -5.59
CA THR A 101 -3.60 -0.43 -6.31
C THR A 101 -4.14 -1.67 -5.62
N ILE A 102 -5.39 -1.59 -5.18
CA ILE A 102 -6.19 -2.73 -4.72
C ILE A 102 -7.19 -3.01 -5.83
N HIS A 103 -7.12 -4.22 -6.38
CA HIS A 103 -8.03 -4.68 -7.43
C HIS A 103 -8.63 -6.01 -7.03
N ALA A 104 -9.92 -6.20 -7.30
CA ALA A 104 -10.64 -7.38 -6.84
C ALA A 104 -11.86 -7.70 -7.71
N GLY A 105 -12.37 -8.94 -7.60
CA GLY A 105 -13.52 -9.38 -8.39
C GLY A 105 -14.85 -8.76 -7.98
N SER A 106 -14.97 -8.26 -6.75
CA SER A 106 -16.16 -7.58 -6.24
C SER A 106 -15.82 -6.66 -5.05
N ASN A 107 -16.82 -5.94 -4.55
CA ASN A 107 -16.79 -5.21 -3.29
C ASN A 107 -16.19 -6.04 -2.12
N ALA A 108 -16.58 -7.31 -1.99
CA ALA A 108 -16.07 -8.18 -0.93
C ALA A 108 -14.56 -8.43 -1.06
N GLY A 109 -14.07 -8.62 -2.28
CA GLY A 109 -12.63 -8.75 -2.52
C GLY A 109 -11.88 -7.45 -2.26
N VAL A 110 -12.45 -6.28 -2.60
CA VAL A 110 -11.82 -4.98 -2.25
C VAL A 110 -11.73 -4.84 -0.73
N PHE A 111 -12.79 -5.22 -0.01
CA PHE A 111 -12.80 -5.22 1.45
C PHE A 111 -11.68 -6.08 2.04
N TYR A 112 -11.41 -7.27 1.49
CA TYR A 112 -10.28 -8.11 1.94
C TYR A 112 -8.90 -7.53 1.61
N GLY A 113 -8.81 -6.64 0.62
CA GLY A 113 -7.56 -5.96 0.24
C GLY A 113 -7.21 -4.71 1.06
N ILE A 114 -8.10 -4.24 1.93
CA ILE A 114 -7.98 -3.02 2.77
C ILE A 114 -7.61 -3.41 4.21
#